data_AF-A0A7D5SDS6-F1
#
_entry.id   AF-A0A7D5SDS6-F1
#
_cell.length_a   1.000
_cell.length_b   1.000
_cell.length_c   1.000
_cell.angle_alpha   90.00
_cell.angle_beta   90.00
_cell.angle_gamma   90.00
#
_symmetry.space_group_name_H-M   'P 1'
#
loop_
_entity.id
_entity.type
_entity.pdbx_description
1 polymer ?
#
loop_
_entity_poly.entity_id
_entity_poly.type
_entity_poly.pdbx_seq_one_letter_code
_entity_poly.pdbx_strand_id
1 'polypeptide(L)'
;MSTTKRVLNPERLRQVPEHFSWLDHRLVREHTIEKADVCAWALYLFLVTAADAHGLSYYSDASLSRRLKLDLRRLAQARRELIALDLIAYDPPLTQVLSLPESVPVAARIERLHAILGGRP
;
A
#
# COMPACT_ATOMS: atom_id res chain seq x y z
N MET A 1 -9.15 -7.73 -25.22
CA MET A 1 -10.14 -7.15 -24.29
C MET A 1 -9.50 -5.92 -23.65
N SER A 2 -10.18 -4.78 -23.66
CA SER A 2 -9.69 -3.56 -23.00
C SER A 2 -9.96 -3.69 -21.50
N THR A 3 -8.91 -3.71 -20.68
CA THR A 3 -9.05 -3.70 -19.22
C THR A 3 -9.49 -2.31 -18.79
N THR A 4 -10.75 -2.15 -18.38
CA THR A 4 -11.23 -0.90 -17.78
C THR A 4 -10.56 -0.71 -16.42
N LYS A 5 -9.74 0.34 -16.28
CA LYS A 5 -9.16 0.72 -14.98
C LYS A 5 -10.29 1.19 -14.05
N ARG A 6 -10.49 0.49 -12.94
CA ARG A 6 -11.42 0.86 -11.87
C ARG A 6 -10.67 0.97 -10.54
N VAL A 7 -10.99 1.95 -9.70
CA VAL A 7 -10.42 2.00 -8.36
C VAL A 7 -10.91 0.78 -7.56
N LEU A 8 -10.00 0.11 -6.85
CA LEU A 8 -10.31 -1.07 -6.05
C LEU A 8 -10.73 -0.68 -4.62
N ASN A 9 -10.06 0.32 -4.04
CA ASN A 9 -10.36 0.90 -2.74
C ASN A 9 -10.37 2.44 -2.85
N PRO A 10 -11.55 3.08 -2.96
CA PRO A 10 -11.67 4.53 -3.11
C PRO A 10 -11.36 5.31 -1.83
N GLU A 11 -11.45 4.68 -0.65
CA GLU A 11 -11.14 5.31 0.64
C GLU A 11 -9.63 5.39 0.89
N ARG A 12 -8.85 4.61 0.13
CA ARG A 12 -7.39 4.47 0.29
C ARG A 12 -6.63 4.91 -0.96
N LEU A 13 -7.15 5.94 -1.63
CA LEU A 13 -6.43 6.62 -2.71
C LEU A 13 -5.13 7.20 -2.18
N ARG A 14 -4.05 6.97 -2.92
CA ARG A 14 -2.73 7.42 -2.51
C ARG A 14 -2.68 8.95 -2.51
N GLN A 15 -2.24 9.53 -1.41
CA GLN A 15 -2.06 10.97 -1.26
C GLN A 15 -0.58 11.33 -1.40
N VAL A 16 -0.31 12.58 -1.79
CA VAL A 16 1.04 13.14 -1.70
C VAL A 16 1.36 13.29 -0.21
N PRO A 17 2.45 12.68 0.30
CA PRO A 17 2.82 12.82 1.71
C PRO A 17 3.08 14.28 2.11
N GLU A 18 2.85 14.62 3.38
CA GLU A 18 3.10 15.98 3.91
C GLU A 18 4.58 16.40 3.81
N HIS A 19 5.50 15.43 3.80
CA HIS A 19 6.93 15.65 3.64
C HIS A 19 7.36 15.44 2.18
N PHE A 20 8.50 16.02 1.80
CA PHE A 20 9.11 15.84 0.48
C PHE A 20 9.65 14.42 0.30
N SER A 21 8.75 13.45 0.13
CA SER A 21 9.09 12.10 -0.22
C SER A 21 8.01 11.47 -1.08
N TRP A 22 8.47 10.78 -2.12
CA TRP A 22 7.62 10.00 -2.99
C TRP A 22 7.25 8.63 -2.40
N LEU A 23 7.81 8.23 -1.26
CA LEU A 23 7.36 7.09 -0.46
C LEU A 23 7.01 7.57 0.94
N ASP A 24 5.92 7.06 1.52
CA ASP A 24 5.51 7.47 2.85
C ASP A 24 6.58 7.05 3.89
N HIS A 25 7.15 8.03 4.61
CA HIS A 25 8.19 7.79 5.61
C HIS A 25 7.71 6.89 6.76
N ARG A 26 6.39 6.76 6.95
CA ARG A 26 5.81 5.82 7.93
C ARG A 26 6.17 4.38 7.65
N LEU A 27 6.54 4.01 6.42
CA LEU A 27 7.08 2.68 6.12
C LEU A 27 8.30 2.36 7.01
N VAL A 28 9.15 3.34 7.25
CA VAL A 28 10.32 3.23 8.13
C VAL A 28 9.95 3.59 9.57
N ARG A 29 9.27 4.73 9.79
CA ARG A 29 8.95 5.25 11.13
C ARG A 29 8.11 4.28 11.97
N GLU A 30 7.23 3.52 11.33
CA GLU A 30 6.29 2.60 11.99
C GLU A 30 6.73 1.14 11.86
N HIS A 31 8.00 0.92 11.55
CA HIS A 31 8.61 -0.40 11.39
C HIS A 31 7.82 -1.34 10.46
N THR A 32 7.27 -0.79 9.37
CA THR A 32 6.55 -1.60 8.37
C THR A 32 7.55 -2.29 7.44
N ILE A 33 8.68 -1.63 7.14
CA ILE A 33 9.69 -2.12 6.20
C ILE A 33 10.30 -3.46 6.62
N GLU A 34 10.34 -3.75 7.92
CA GLU A 34 10.86 -4.99 8.50
C GLU A 34 9.86 -6.16 8.40
N LYS A 35 8.59 -5.91 8.01
CA LYS A 35 7.51 -6.92 8.03
C LYS A 35 7.34 -7.69 6.71
N ALA A 36 8.12 -7.41 5.68
CA ALA A 36 8.03 -8.04 4.36
C ALA A 36 9.42 -8.40 3.81
N ASP A 37 9.47 -9.43 2.95
CA ASP A 37 10.70 -9.79 2.25
C ASP A 37 11.13 -8.71 1.24
N VAL A 38 12.41 -8.70 0.88
CA VAL A 38 12.97 -7.81 -0.14
C VAL A 38 12.21 -7.90 -1.48
N CYS A 39 11.67 -9.07 -1.84
CA CYS A 39 10.88 -9.23 -3.06
C CYS A 39 9.55 -8.48 -3.00
N ALA A 40 8.90 -8.44 -1.83
CA ALA A 40 7.68 -7.66 -1.61
C ALA A 40 7.98 -6.16 -1.79
N TRP A 41 9.07 -5.66 -1.20
CA TRP A 41 9.45 -4.26 -1.37
C TRP A 41 9.87 -3.89 -2.80
N ALA A 42 10.55 -4.80 -3.51
CA ALA A 42 10.88 -4.61 -4.92
C ALA A 42 9.60 -4.49 -5.78
N LEU A 43 8.60 -5.34 -5.52
CA LEU A 43 7.30 -5.26 -6.18
C LEU A 43 6.58 -3.95 -5.82
N TYR A 44 6.54 -3.58 -4.54
CA TYR A 44 5.90 -2.35 -4.08
C TYR A 44 6.51 -1.12 -4.75
N LEU A 45 7.85 -1.00 -4.75
CA LEU A 45 8.56 0.10 -5.40
C LEU A 45 8.21 0.17 -6.89
N PHE A 46 8.24 -0.96 -7.59
CA PHE A 46 7.84 -1.00 -9.01
C PHE A 46 6.42 -0.50 -9.21
N LEU A 47 5.46 -0.98 -8.41
CA LEU A 47 4.06 -0.58 -8.51
C LEU A 47 3.88 0.91 -8.25
N VAL A 48 4.55 1.47 -7.23
CA VAL A 48 4.55 2.91 -6.96
C VAL A 48 5.05 3.71 -8.16
N THR A 49 6.09 3.22 -8.84
CA THR A 49 6.67 3.91 -9.99
C THR A 49 5.79 3.89 -11.24
N ALA A 50 4.98 2.85 -11.38
CA ALA A 50 4.19 2.60 -12.59
C ALA A 50 2.71 2.93 -12.42
N ALA A 51 2.28 3.22 -11.20
CA ALA A 51 0.91 3.57 -10.87
C ALA A 51 0.53 4.95 -11.40
N ASP A 52 -0.74 5.12 -11.77
CA ASP A 52 -1.32 6.44 -12.03
C ASP A 52 -1.69 7.18 -10.74
N ALA A 53 -2.33 8.34 -10.88
CA ALA A 53 -2.75 9.19 -9.77
C ALA A 53 -3.67 8.49 -8.74
N HIS A 54 -4.34 7.40 -9.12
CA HIS A 54 -5.19 6.62 -8.22
C HIS A 54 -4.46 5.41 -7.61
N GLY A 55 -3.16 5.26 -7.87
CA GLY A 55 -2.39 4.10 -7.45
C GLY A 55 -2.54 2.89 -8.38
N LEU A 56 -3.19 3.01 -9.54
CA LEU A 56 -3.56 1.87 -10.37
C LEU A 56 -2.48 1.46 -11.39
N SER A 57 -2.25 0.16 -11.48
CA SER A 57 -1.30 -0.49 -12.38
C SER A 57 -1.88 -1.79 -12.95
N TYR A 58 -1.59 -2.13 -14.21
CA TYR A 58 -2.17 -3.27 -14.95
C TYR A 58 -1.10 -4.25 -15.47
N TYR A 59 0.08 -4.26 -14.86
CA TYR A 59 1.16 -5.15 -15.27
C TYR A 59 0.83 -6.62 -14.98
N SER A 60 0.97 -7.46 -15.99
CA SER A 60 0.80 -8.91 -15.84
C SER A 60 1.92 -9.54 -15.01
N ASP A 61 1.65 -10.69 -14.40
CA ASP A 61 2.64 -11.44 -13.61
C ASP A 61 3.89 -11.78 -14.42
N ALA A 62 3.73 -12.13 -15.70
CA ALA A 62 4.85 -12.38 -16.61
C ALA A 62 5.73 -11.14 -16.83
N SER A 63 5.12 -9.95 -16.94
CA SER A 63 5.84 -8.69 -17.11
C SER A 63 6.58 -8.30 -15.83
N LEU A 64 5.93 -8.44 -14.68
CA LEU A 64 6.54 -8.18 -13.36
C LEU A 64 7.69 -9.13 -13.09
N SER A 65 7.49 -10.43 -13.30
CA SER A 65 8.52 -11.46 -13.12
C SER A 65 9.78 -11.17 -13.93
N ARG A 66 9.62 -10.80 -15.21
CA ARG A 66 10.75 -10.45 -16.10
C ARG A 66 11.52 -9.22 -15.62
N ARG A 67 10.81 -8.17 -15.20
CA ARG A 67 11.42 -6.89 -14.79
C ARG A 67 12.11 -6.99 -13.43
N LEU A 68 11.51 -7.72 -12.50
CA LEU A 68 12.03 -7.91 -11.15
C LEU A 68 13.00 -9.09 -11.04
N LYS A 69 13.18 -9.87 -12.11
CA LYS A 69 13.96 -11.12 -12.12
C LYS A 69 13.52 -12.09 -11.02
N LEU A 70 12.21 -12.16 -10.79
CA LEU A 70 11.57 -13.08 -9.85
C LEU A 70 10.88 -14.18 -10.62
N ASP A 71 10.93 -15.41 -10.11
CA ASP A 71 10.00 -16.44 -10.58
C ASP A 71 8.56 -16.12 -10.12
N LEU A 72 7.59 -16.76 -10.79
CA LEU A 72 6.17 -16.51 -10.54
C LEU A 72 5.74 -16.87 -9.11
N ARG A 73 6.39 -17.84 -8.45
CA ARG A 73 6.05 -18.23 -7.07
C ARG A 73 6.50 -17.15 -6.10
N ARG A 74 7.72 -16.62 -6.26
CA ARG A 74 8.23 -15.50 -5.45
C ARG A 74 7.42 -14.24 -5.70
N LEU A 75 7.01 -13.96 -6.93
CA LEU A 75 6.14 -12.83 -7.24
C LEU A 75 4.77 -12.97 -6.54
N ALA A 76 4.16 -14.16 -6.62
CA ALA A 76 2.88 -14.42 -5.96
C ALA A 76 2.99 -14.29 -4.42
N GLN A 77 4.09 -14.75 -3.84
CA GLN A 77 4.36 -14.59 -2.41
C GLN A 77 4.56 -13.12 -2.02
N ALA A 78 5.38 -12.38 -2.76
CA ALA A 78 5.58 -10.94 -2.58
C ALA A 78 4.25 -10.17 -2.64
N ARG A 79 3.39 -10.51 -3.60
CA ARG A 79 2.05 -9.91 -3.71
C ARG A 79 1.18 -10.21 -2.48
N ARG A 80 1.19 -11.45 -1.99
CA ARG A 80 0.44 -11.84 -0.77
C ARG A 80 0.91 -11.07 0.45
N GLU A 81 2.23 -10.88 0.61
CA GLU A 81 2.78 -10.09 1.72
C GLU A 81 2.32 -8.63 1.67
N LEU A 82 2.36 -8.00 0.49
CA LEU A 82 1.88 -6.62 0.35
C LEU A 82 0.38 -6.47 0.59
N ILE A 83 -0.43 -7.46 0.20
CA ILE A 83 -1.87 -7.50 0.50
C ILE A 83 -2.07 -7.66 2.02
N ALA A 84 -1.33 -8.57 2.66
CA ALA A 84 -1.42 -8.80 4.09
C ALA A 84 -1.00 -7.58 4.93
N LEU A 85 -0.06 -6.77 4.42
CA LEU A 85 0.35 -5.50 5.00
C LEU A 85 -0.57 -4.34 4.64
N ASP A 86 -1.65 -4.58 3.88
CA ASP A 86 -2.61 -3.56 3.45
C ASP A 86 -1.95 -2.40 2.66
N LEU A 87 -0.92 -2.73 1.89
CA LEU A 87 -0.16 -1.78 1.05
C LEU A 87 -0.66 -1.76 -0.39
N ILE A 88 -1.29 -2.86 -0.84
CA ILE A 88 -1.90 -2.97 -2.16
C ILE A 88 -3.25 -3.66 -2.09
N ALA A 89 -4.15 -3.31 -3.01
CA ALA A 89 -5.30 -4.14 -3.38
C ALA A 89 -5.04 -4.79 -4.75
N TYR A 90 -5.53 -6.00 -4.94
CA TYR A 90 -5.34 -6.74 -6.19
C TYR A 90 -6.63 -7.43 -6.63
N ASP A 91 -7.05 -7.13 -7.85
CA ASP A 91 -8.12 -7.81 -8.57
C ASP A 91 -7.64 -8.04 -10.01
N PRO A 92 -7.20 -9.26 -10.37
CA PRO A 92 -6.53 -9.52 -11.63
C PRO A 92 -7.26 -8.91 -12.85
N PRO A 93 -6.56 -8.16 -13.73
CA PRO A 93 -5.11 -7.89 -13.73
C PRO A 93 -4.71 -6.60 -12.99
N LEU A 94 -5.64 -5.96 -12.31
CA LEU A 94 -5.49 -4.63 -11.73
C LEU A 94 -4.88 -4.69 -10.34
N THR A 95 -3.86 -3.89 -10.10
CA THR A 95 -3.28 -3.66 -8.77
C THR A 95 -3.46 -2.19 -8.42
N GLN A 96 -3.92 -1.90 -7.21
CA GLN A 96 -3.93 -0.56 -6.65
C GLN A 96 -2.91 -0.48 -5.51
N VAL A 97 -2.02 0.51 -5.55
CA VAL A 97 -1.21 0.91 -4.40
C VAL A 97 -2.07 1.77 -3.48
N LEU A 98 -2.16 1.38 -2.21
CA LEU A 98 -2.99 2.04 -1.22
C LEU A 98 -2.22 3.14 -0.50
N SER A 99 -2.92 4.20 -0.07
CA SER A 99 -2.40 5.05 1.01
C SER A 99 -2.20 4.23 2.27
N LEU A 100 -1.22 4.57 3.10
CA LEU A 100 -1.12 3.97 4.44
C LEU A 100 -2.32 4.42 5.30
N PRO A 101 -2.84 3.57 6.20
CA PRO A 101 -3.94 3.94 7.08
C PRO A 101 -3.64 5.25 7.80
N GLU A 102 -4.64 6.12 8.01
CA GLU A 102 -4.41 7.34 8.78
C GLU A 102 -3.81 6.99 10.15
N SER A 103 -2.61 7.51 10.43
CA SER A 103 -2.07 7.43 11.76
C SER A 103 -2.86 8.43 12.60
N VAL A 104 -3.82 7.94 13.39
CA VAL A 104 -4.52 8.82 14.35
C VAL A 104 -3.45 9.50 15.21
N PRO A 105 -3.35 10.85 15.18
CA PRO A 105 -2.39 11.55 16.01
C PRO A 105 -2.56 11.16 17.46
N VAL A 106 -1.46 10.96 18.20
CA VAL A 106 -1.53 10.56 19.61
C VAL A 106 -2.38 11.55 20.41
N ALA A 107 -2.31 12.84 20.11
CA ALA A 107 -3.17 13.87 20.70
C ALA A 107 -4.66 13.59 20.46
N ALA A 108 -5.07 13.35 19.20
CA ALA A 108 -6.45 13.02 18.84
C ALA A 108 -6.93 11.68 19.44
N ARG A 109 -6.01 10.75 19.71
CA ARG A 109 -6.31 9.49 20.41
C ARG A 109 -6.49 9.72 21.91
N ILE A 110 -5.66 10.55 22.53
CA ILE A 110 -5.77 10.95 23.95
C ILE A 110 -7.07 11.73 24.17
N GLU A 111 -7.42 12.67 23.29
CA GLU A 111 -8.68 13.41 23.37
C GLU A 111 -9.90 12.48 23.29
N ARG A 112 -9.89 11.51 22.37
CA ARG A 112 -10.95 10.49 22.30
C ARG A 112 -11.04 9.63 23.57
N LEU A 113 -9.90 9.21 24.12
CA LEU A 113 -9.87 8.47 25.39
C LEU A 113 -10.40 9.30 26.55
N HIS A 114 -10.02 10.58 26.63
CA HIS A 114 -10.53 11.51 27.64
C HIS A 114 -12.04 11.76 27.48
N ALA A 115 -12.56 11.83 26.27
CA ALA A 115 -14.00 11.97 26.03
C ALA A 115 -14.78 10.71 26.48
N ILE A 116 -14.24 9.51 26.24
CA ILE A 116 -14.84 8.24 26.66
C ILE A 116 -14.81 8.08 28.19
N LEU A 117 -13.70 8.47 28.83
CA LEU A 117 -13.52 8.37 30.29
C LEU A 117 -14.15 9.56 31.05
N GLY A 118 -14.37 10.68 30.36
CA GLY A 118 -14.97 11.92 30.89
C GLY A 118 -16.48 11.98 30.75
N GLY A 119 -17.09 11.10 29.94
CA GLY A 119 -18.53 10.83 29.95
C GLY A 119 -18.92 10.09 31.22
N ARG A 120 -19.22 10.83 32.29
CA ARG A 120 -19.80 10.32 33.55
C ARG A 120 -21.27 9.91 33.37
N PRO A 121 -21.81 9.00 34.24
CA PRO A 121 -23.12 8.35 34.08
C PRO A 121 -24.31 9.30 33.94
#